data_AF-A0A7Y9RYW2-F1
#
_entry.id   AF-A0A7Y9RYW2-F1
#
_cell.length_a   1.000
_cell.length_b   1.000
_cell.length_c   1.000
_cell.angle_alpha   90.00
_cell.angle_beta   90.00
_cell.angle_gamma   90.00
#
_symmetry.space_group_name_H-M   'P 1'
#
loop_
_entity.id
_entity.type
_entity.pdbx_description
1 polymer ?
#
loop_
_entity_poly.entity_id
_entity_poly.type
_entity_poly.pdbx_seq_one_letter_code
_entity_poly.pdbx_strand_id
1 'polypeptide(L)'
;MRSGLVALVIVAPFVVGVAVADPGPEGESVFTFQDREINESSGLVVLDDVAVTVNDSGDSARIFVVSPDDGSSEALSYGGSAVDVEALAPAAKDERAVWVGDIGDNLAKRSDLSVVHVPLDGSAASRHPVSWKGGPADAETLMVHPVTGQMYVVTKDVVDGEVLRGPATLSSSGNVFAPVAKAPALITDGAFFGDGKHFILRNYGAAYVFETSSMKQVGVIDLPVQTQGEGIAVTPSGEVWLSSEGVNSEVLRIELPAEIASAVGVARGAAPTPVPSASPSSSSSPSDSESPIPGPSSEQNPAGNEDLDGPAVLPWLLGGLAAVIAFGVLIRSLRPR
;
A
#
# COMPACT_ATOMS: atom_id res chain seq x y z
N MET A 1 48.07 -2.92 55.25
CA MET A 1 48.69 -3.17 53.93
C MET A 1 47.57 -3.66 53.02
N ARG A 2 46.92 -2.74 52.31
CA ARG A 2 47.06 -2.52 50.85
C ARG A 2 46.57 -3.72 50.02
N SER A 3 45.29 -3.71 49.67
CA SER A 3 44.81 -4.26 48.41
C SER A 3 44.12 -3.13 47.66
N GLY A 4 44.90 -2.44 46.84
CA GLY A 4 44.45 -1.31 46.03
C GLY A 4 43.58 -1.79 44.89
N LEU A 5 42.38 -1.22 44.81
CA LEU A 5 41.43 -1.36 43.72
C LEU A 5 42.01 -0.67 42.47
N VAL A 6 42.32 -1.45 41.43
CA VAL A 6 42.51 -0.91 40.08
C VAL A 6 41.18 -1.09 39.36
N ALA A 7 40.44 0.00 39.20
CA ALA A 7 39.33 0.09 38.26
C ALA A 7 39.44 1.43 37.55
N LEU A 8 40.31 1.46 36.53
CA LEU A 8 40.25 2.44 35.45
C LEU A 8 39.41 1.80 34.35
N VAL A 9 38.12 2.13 34.27
CA VAL A 9 37.35 1.92 33.05
C VAL A 9 36.92 3.29 32.54
N ILE A 10 37.40 3.54 31.34
CA ILE A 10 37.33 4.75 30.54
C ILE A 10 35.87 5.18 30.37
N VAL A 11 35.56 6.41 30.78
CA VAL A 11 34.36 7.13 30.31
C VAL A 11 34.67 7.62 28.91
N ALA A 12 34.15 6.94 27.89
CA ALA A 12 34.09 7.46 26.52
C ALA A 12 32.63 7.83 26.22
N PRO A 13 32.34 9.09 25.84
CA PRO A 13 30.98 9.54 25.59
C PRO A 13 30.50 9.01 24.23
N PHE A 14 29.43 8.23 24.22
CA PHE A 14 28.65 7.99 23.00
C PHE A 14 27.90 9.28 22.66
N VAL A 15 28.57 10.20 21.98
CA VAL A 15 27.91 11.15 21.11
C VAL A 15 27.58 10.37 19.84
N VAL A 16 26.45 9.66 19.86
CA VAL A 16 25.84 9.17 18.62
C VAL A 16 25.33 10.41 17.91
N GLY A 17 26.03 10.83 16.86
CA GLY A 17 25.43 11.71 15.87
C GLY A 17 24.21 10.99 15.32
N VAL A 18 23.02 11.51 15.61
CA VAL A 18 21.81 11.14 14.88
C VAL A 18 22.07 11.62 13.46
N ALA A 19 22.51 10.70 12.59
CA ALA A 19 22.39 10.91 11.17
C ALA A 19 20.88 11.09 10.93
N VAL A 20 20.47 12.30 10.59
CA VAL A 20 19.12 12.56 10.10
C VAL A 20 19.00 11.70 8.85
N ALA A 21 18.31 10.57 8.97
CA ALA A 21 17.95 9.77 7.82
C ALA A 21 17.14 10.69 6.90
N ASP A 22 17.53 10.74 5.63
CA ASP A 22 16.74 11.40 4.60
C ASP A 22 15.33 10.77 4.65
N PRO A 23 14.25 11.54 4.94
CA PRO A 23 12.91 10.98 5.13
C PRO A 23 12.33 10.35 3.85
N GLY A 24 13.06 10.41 2.73
CA GLY A 24 12.59 9.96 1.42
C GLY A 24 11.81 11.07 0.72
N PRO A 25 11.32 10.81 -0.50
CA PRO A 25 10.45 11.74 -1.20
C PRO A 25 9.14 11.92 -0.44
N GLU A 26 8.62 13.15 -0.40
CA GLU A 26 7.31 13.44 0.20
C GLU A 26 6.19 13.10 -0.78
N GLY A 27 5.11 12.49 -0.27
CA GLY A 27 3.84 12.33 -1.00
C GLY A 27 2.84 13.40 -0.57
N GLU A 28 1.97 13.84 -1.49
CA GLU A 28 0.87 14.75 -1.19
C GLU A 28 -0.35 13.93 -0.75
N SER A 29 -0.88 14.19 0.45
CA SER A 29 -2.10 13.54 0.92
C SER A 29 -3.29 13.92 0.04
N VAL A 30 -3.95 12.93 -0.55
CA VAL A 30 -5.17 13.12 -1.34
C VAL A 30 -6.39 13.09 -0.42
N PHE A 31 -6.48 12.02 0.39
CA PHE A 31 -7.49 11.86 1.43
C PHE A 31 -6.99 10.85 2.47
N THR A 32 -7.73 10.76 3.58
CA THR A 32 -7.52 9.76 4.63
C THR A 32 -8.72 8.83 4.67
N PHE A 33 -8.52 7.51 4.72
CA PHE A 33 -9.64 6.59 4.91
C PHE A 33 -10.36 6.90 6.23
N GLN A 34 -11.68 7.09 6.19
CA GLN A 34 -12.47 7.36 7.40
C GLN A 34 -13.02 6.09 8.04
N ASP A 35 -13.25 5.07 7.22
CA ASP A 35 -13.71 3.77 7.67
C ASP A 35 -12.58 2.97 8.31
N ARG A 36 -12.78 2.59 9.57
CA ARG A 36 -11.80 1.84 10.36
C ARG A 36 -11.74 0.37 9.98
N GLU A 37 -12.72 -0.12 9.21
CA GLU A 37 -12.66 -1.45 8.62
C GLU A 37 -11.65 -1.51 7.48
N ILE A 38 -11.20 -0.37 6.94
CA ILE A 38 -10.04 -0.30 6.04
C ILE A 38 -8.79 -0.15 6.91
N ASN A 39 -8.19 -1.28 7.27
CA ASN A 39 -7.03 -1.35 8.16
C ASN A 39 -5.81 -2.01 7.51
N GLU A 40 -5.98 -2.69 6.37
CA GLU A 40 -4.96 -3.50 5.71
C GLU A 40 -5.03 -3.30 4.18
N SER A 41 -5.15 -2.04 3.72
CA SER A 41 -5.28 -1.71 2.29
C SER A 41 -4.10 -2.23 1.46
N SER A 42 -4.34 -3.30 0.69
CA SER A 42 -3.33 -4.01 -0.11
C SER A 42 -3.38 -3.66 -1.61
N GLY A 43 -4.58 -3.42 -2.16
CA GLY A 43 -4.78 -3.03 -3.56
C GLY A 43 -5.54 -1.72 -3.71
N LEU A 44 -5.23 -0.93 -4.74
CA LEU A 44 -5.87 0.36 -5.01
C LEU A 44 -6.24 0.55 -6.49
N VAL A 45 -7.46 0.99 -6.75
CA VAL A 45 -7.91 1.44 -8.09
C VAL A 45 -8.61 2.78 -7.96
N VAL A 46 -8.43 3.66 -8.95
CA VAL A 46 -9.16 4.93 -9.04
C VAL A 46 -9.97 4.93 -10.33
N LEU A 47 -11.30 5.03 -10.21
CA LEU A 47 -12.25 5.12 -11.31
C LEU A 47 -12.96 6.47 -11.26
N ASP A 48 -12.66 7.37 -12.20
CA ASP A 48 -13.25 8.71 -12.31
C ASP A 48 -13.37 9.45 -10.96
N ASP A 49 -14.52 9.33 -10.30
CA ASP A 49 -14.95 9.99 -9.07
C ASP A 49 -14.82 9.15 -7.80
N VAL A 50 -14.37 7.89 -7.88
CA VAL A 50 -14.22 6.98 -6.73
C VAL A 50 -12.84 6.32 -6.69
N ALA A 51 -12.36 6.05 -5.49
CA ALA A 51 -11.30 5.08 -5.24
C ALA A 51 -11.90 3.75 -4.77
N VAL A 52 -11.23 2.65 -5.05
CA VAL A 52 -11.62 1.31 -4.61
C VAL A 52 -10.41 0.65 -3.98
N THR A 53 -10.59 0.10 -2.78
CA THR A 53 -9.56 -0.68 -2.08
C THR A 53 -10.12 -2.01 -1.59
N VAL A 54 -9.22 -2.95 -1.35
CA VAL A 54 -9.46 -4.18 -0.60
C VAL A 54 -8.53 -4.20 0.60
N ASN A 55 -8.94 -4.89 1.67
CA ASN A 55 -7.98 -5.33 2.66
C ASN A 55 -7.34 -6.65 2.23
N ASP A 56 -6.18 -6.94 2.79
CA ASP A 56 -5.45 -8.18 2.59
C ASP A 56 -6.13 -9.44 3.21
N SER A 57 -5.41 -10.56 3.20
CA SER A 57 -5.66 -11.86 3.79
C SER A 57 -6.57 -11.86 5.02
N GLY A 58 -7.62 -12.68 4.94
CA GLY A 58 -8.55 -12.91 6.05
C GLY A 58 -9.75 -11.97 6.13
N ASP A 59 -9.88 -10.96 5.26
CA ASP A 59 -11.14 -10.22 5.12
C ASP A 59 -12.21 -11.04 4.37
N SER A 60 -13.45 -10.58 4.47
CA SER A 60 -14.59 -11.09 3.72
C SER A 60 -14.52 -10.73 2.23
N ALA A 61 -15.34 -11.41 1.41
CA ALA A 61 -15.49 -11.14 -0.02
C ALA A 61 -16.21 -9.79 -0.26
N ARG A 62 -15.48 -8.69 -0.06
CA ARG A 62 -15.94 -7.31 -0.22
C ARG A 62 -14.85 -6.39 -0.78
N ILE A 63 -15.29 -5.29 -1.35
CA ILE A 63 -14.45 -4.13 -1.70
C ILE A 63 -14.96 -2.91 -0.94
N PHE A 64 -14.11 -1.90 -0.76
CA PHE A 64 -14.51 -0.61 -0.23
C PHE A 64 -14.50 0.40 -1.36
N VAL A 65 -15.65 1.00 -1.65
CA VAL A 65 -15.78 2.12 -2.59
C VAL A 65 -15.69 3.41 -1.77
N VAL A 66 -14.68 4.22 -2.06
CA VAL A 66 -14.25 5.36 -1.24
C VAL A 66 -14.40 6.63 -2.04
N SER A 67 -14.97 7.68 -1.44
CA SER A 67 -14.97 9.02 -2.01
C SER A 67 -13.60 9.68 -1.80
N PRO A 68 -12.91 10.11 -2.85
CA PRO A 68 -11.66 10.85 -2.71
C PRO A 68 -11.85 12.27 -2.13
N ASP A 69 -13.08 12.79 -2.07
CA ASP A 69 -13.35 14.14 -1.57
C ASP A 69 -13.21 14.24 -0.04
N ASP A 70 -13.61 13.18 0.68
CA ASP A 70 -13.63 13.17 2.15
C ASP A 70 -13.15 11.86 2.78
N GLY A 71 -12.83 10.83 1.97
CA GLY A 71 -12.39 9.52 2.43
C GLY A 71 -13.47 8.65 3.05
N SER A 72 -14.75 9.04 2.95
CA SER A 72 -15.88 8.20 3.35
C SER A 72 -16.02 7.02 2.40
N SER A 73 -16.54 5.89 2.89
CA SER A 73 -16.63 4.67 2.09
C SER A 73 -17.90 3.87 2.33
N GLU A 74 -18.23 3.05 1.35
CA GLU A 74 -19.24 1.99 1.43
C GLU A 74 -18.59 0.64 1.11
N ALA A 75 -18.83 -0.36 1.96
CA ALA A 75 -18.41 -1.72 1.70
C ALA A 75 -19.42 -2.44 0.79
N LEU A 76 -18.95 -2.93 -0.36
CA LEU A 76 -19.74 -3.73 -1.29
C LEU A 76 -19.29 -5.19 -1.24
N SER A 77 -20.17 -6.08 -0.78
CA SER A 77 -19.92 -7.52 -0.86
C SER A 77 -20.22 -8.07 -2.24
N TYR A 78 -19.28 -8.83 -2.80
CA TYR A 78 -19.44 -9.52 -4.10
C TYR A 78 -19.79 -11.00 -3.96
N GLY A 79 -19.99 -11.48 -2.73
CA GLY A 79 -20.41 -12.85 -2.43
C GLY A 79 -19.35 -13.93 -2.67
N GLY A 80 -19.65 -15.12 -2.17
CA GLY A 80 -18.71 -16.25 -2.14
C GLY A 80 -17.70 -16.15 -1.00
N SER A 81 -16.65 -16.98 -1.05
CA SER A 81 -15.52 -16.93 -0.12
C SER A 81 -14.35 -16.20 -0.74
N ALA A 82 -13.62 -15.46 0.08
CA ALA A 82 -12.27 -14.98 -0.18
C ALA A 82 -11.32 -15.73 0.75
N VAL A 83 -10.11 -16.03 0.30
CA VAL A 83 -9.07 -16.63 1.15
C VAL A 83 -7.93 -15.63 1.35
N ASP A 84 -7.40 -15.10 0.24
CA ASP A 84 -6.19 -14.28 0.23
C ASP A 84 -6.32 -13.24 -0.90
N VAL A 85 -7.02 -12.15 -0.60
CA VAL A 85 -7.29 -11.07 -1.56
C VAL A 85 -6.15 -10.08 -1.50
N GLU A 86 -5.41 -9.97 -2.59
CA GLU A 86 -4.16 -9.22 -2.60
C GLU A 86 -4.22 -8.01 -3.53
N ALA A 87 -5.05 -8.09 -4.58
CA ALA A 87 -4.91 -7.20 -5.72
C ALA A 87 -6.23 -6.69 -6.28
N LEU A 88 -6.17 -5.49 -6.85
CA LEU A 88 -7.24 -4.90 -7.65
C LEU A 88 -6.73 -4.49 -9.03
N ALA A 89 -7.61 -4.54 -10.03
CA ALA A 89 -7.38 -3.88 -11.30
C ALA A 89 -8.67 -3.21 -11.79
N PRO A 90 -8.60 -2.07 -12.51
CA PRO A 90 -9.78 -1.53 -13.17
C PRO A 90 -10.30 -2.54 -14.19
N ALA A 91 -11.63 -2.60 -14.36
CA ALA A 91 -12.22 -3.29 -15.50
C ALA A 91 -12.01 -2.48 -16.80
N ALA A 92 -12.78 -2.78 -17.85
CA ALA A 92 -12.66 -2.01 -19.09
C ALA A 92 -12.89 -0.50 -18.83
N LYS A 93 -12.23 0.37 -19.60
CA LYS A 93 -12.16 1.83 -19.35
C LYS A 93 -13.50 2.51 -19.04
N ASP A 94 -14.59 2.06 -19.66
CA ASP A 94 -15.92 2.67 -19.52
C ASP A 94 -16.86 1.84 -18.63
N GLU A 95 -16.32 0.84 -17.93
CA GLU A 95 -17.04 -0.03 -17.03
C GLU A 95 -16.78 0.39 -15.59
N ARG A 96 -17.86 0.75 -14.87
CA ARG A 96 -17.85 1.01 -13.42
C ARG A 96 -17.73 -0.33 -12.66
N ALA A 97 -16.60 -1.00 -12.81
CA ALA A 97 -16.30 -2.29 -12.20
C ALA A 97 -14.80 -2.45 -11.93
N VAL A 98 -14.47 -3.37 -11.04
CA VAL A 98 -13.09 -3.77 -10.76
C VAL A 98 -12.93 -5.28 -10.89
N TRP A 99 -11.70 -5.71 -11.16
CA TRP A 99 -11.27 -7.08 -10.95
C TRP A 99 -10.62 -7.19 -9.57
N VAL A 100 -11.02 -8.18 -8.80
CA VAL A 100 -10.43 -8.54 -7.49
C VAL A 100 -9.63 -9.82 -7.65
N GLY A 101 -8.37 -9.82 -7.21
CA GLY A 101 -7.51 -10.99 -7.19
C GLY A 101 -7.51 -11.67 -5.83
N ASP A 102 -8.18 -12.83 -5.73
CA ASP A 102 -7.98 -13.78 -4.64
C ASP A 102 -6.87 -14.74 -5.07
N ILE A 103 -5.64 -14.23 -5.00
CA ILE A 103 -4.45 -14.76 -5.67
C ILE A 103 -3.23 -14.90 -4.76
N GLY A 104 -3.29 -14.43 -3.51
CA GLY A 104 -2.26 -14.67 -2.50
C GLY A 104 -2.12 -16.16 -2.20
N ASP A 105 -0.89 -16.61 -2.01
CA ASP A 105 -0.53 -17.99 -1.70
C ASP A 105 0.89 -18.04 -1.11
N ASN A 106 1.12 -17.39 0.04
CA ASN A 106 2.47 -17.30 0.63
C ASN A 106 3.14 -18.67 0.86
N LEU A 107 2.36 -19.75 0.97
CA LEU A 107 2.85 -21.12 1.15
C LEU A 107 3.00 -21.92 -0.15
N ALA A 108 2.66 -21.33 -1.31
CA ALA A 108 2.67 -21.94 -2.63
C ALA A 108 1.97 -23.31 -2.67
N LYS A 109 0.74 -23.37 -2.15
CA LYS A 109 -0.05 -24.61 -2.01
C LYS A 109 -1.51 -24.47 -2.41
N ARG A 110 -2.00 -23.26 -2.68
CA ARG A 110 -3.39 -23.05 -3.07
C ARG A 110 -3.64 -23.57 -4.47
N SER A 111 -4.87 -24.04 -4.68
CA SER A 111 -5.36 -24.54 -5.96
C SER A 111 -6.71 -23.94 -6.35
N ASP A 112 -7.18 -22.97 -5.57
CA ASP A 112 -8.50 -22.34 -5.65
C ASP A 112 -8.40 -20.83 -5.96
N LEU A 113 -7.26 -20.40 -6.51
CA LEU A 113 -7.02 -19.02 -6.91
C LEU A 113 -8.07 -18.55 -7.92
N SER A 114 -8.45 -17.28 -7.85
CA SER A 114 -9.41 -16.73 -8.79
C SER A 114 -9.29 -15.22 -8.95
N VAL A 115 -9.77 -14.74 -10.08
CA VAL A 115 -10.09 -13.32 -10.26
C VAL A 115 -11.60 -13.15 -10.33
N VAL A 116 -12.12 -12.10 -9.72
CA VAL A 116 -13.55 -11.82 -9.61
C VAL A 116 -13.83 -10.47 -10.25
N HIS A 117 -14.72 -10.43 -11.23
CA HIS A 117 -15.25 -9.19 -11.78
C HIS A 117 -16.39 -8.71 -10.88
N VAL A 118 -16.29 -7.48 -10.38
CA VAL A 118 -17.22 -6.87 -9.44
C VAL A 118 -17.73 -5.54 -9.98
N PRO A 119 -18.97 -5.50 -10.50
CA PRO A 119 -19.66 -4.25 -10.82
C PRO A 119 -19.92 -3.40 -9.58
N LEU A 120 -19.66 -2.09 -9.65
CA LEU A 120 -19.88 -1.17 -8.52
C LEU A 120 -21.36 -0.80 -8.34
N ASP A 121 -22.23 -1.14 -9.29
CA ASP A 121 -23.68 -0.92 -9.21
C ASP A 121 -24.43 -2.00 -8.39
N GLY A 122 -23.69 -2.95 -7.80
CA GLY A 122 -24.24 -4.06 -7.03
C GLY A 122 -24.78 -5.20 -7.88
N SER A 123 -24.58 -5.18 -9.20
CA SER A 123 -24.86 -6.33 -10.06
C SER A 123 -24.04 -7.56 -9.67
N ALA A 124 -24.49 -8.74 -10.10
CA ALA A 124 -23.86 -10.00 -9.75
C ALA A 124 -22.40 -10.07 -10.23
N ALA A 125 -21.49 -10.36 -9.30
CA ALA A 125 -20.10 -10.59 -9.61
C ALA A 125 -19.88 -11.92 -10.36
N SER A 126 -18.83 -12.00 -11.15
CA SER A 126 -18.45 -13.21 -11.88
C SER A 126 -17.04 -13.67 -11.51
N ARG A 127 -16.90 -14.94 -11.12
CA ARG A 127 -15.64 -15.53 -10.66
C ARG A 127 -15.01 -16.42 -11.72
N HIS A 128 -13.71 -16.25 -11.90
CA HIS A 128 -12.92 -16.95 -12.89
C HIS A 128 -11.75 -17.64 -12.20
N PRO A 129 -11.72 -18.99 -12.13
CA PRO A 129 -10.58 -19.70 -11.56
C PRO A 129 -9.32 -19.43 -12.37
N VAL A 130 -8.19 -19.24 -11.69
CA VAL A 130 -6.89 -18.99 -12.31
C VAL A 130 -5.82 -19.96 -11.78
N SER A 131 -4.74 -20.12 -12.53
CA SER A 131 -3.61 -20.95 -12.15
C SER A 131 -2.36 -20.54 -12.93
N TRP A 132 -1.19 -20.86 -12.40
CA TRP A 132 0.08 -20.44 -12.99
C TRP A 132 0.77 -21.60 -13.71
N LYS A 133 1.25 -21.35 -14.92
CA LYS A 133 2.14 -22.27 -15.62
C LYS A 133 3.49 -22.28 -14.90
N GLY A 134 3.75 -23.33 -14.14
CA GLY A 134 4.94 -23.46 -13.28
C GLY A 134 4.60 -24.06 -11.93
N GLY A 135 3.33 -24.00 -11.53
CA GLY A 135 2.84 -24.49 -10.25
C GLY A 135 2.34 -23.35 -9.35
N PRO A 136 1.89 -23.68 -8.13
CA PRO A 136 1.48 -22.68 -7.15
C PRO A 136 2.60 -21.67 -6.86
N ALA A 137 2.23 -20.41 -6.71
CA ALA A 137 3.12 -19.31 -6.38
C ALA A 137 2.29 -18.16 -5.79
N ASP A 138 2.89 -17.44 -4.86
CA ASP A 138 2.34 -16.24 -4.25
C ASP A 138 2.30 -15.10 -5.25
N ALA A 139 1.16 -14.42 -5.36
CA ALA A 139 0.99 -13.34 -6.31
C ALA A 139 0.13 -12.23 -5.73
N GLU A 140 0.62 -11.00 -5.87
CA GLU A 140 0.00 -9.86 -5.18
C GLU A 140 -0.32 -8.70 -6.11
N THR A 141 -0.12 -8.88 -7.40
CA THR A 141 -0.46 -7.85 -8.37
C THR A 141 -1.37 -8.41 -9.44
N LEU A 142 -2.40 -7.64 -9.76
CA LEU A 142 -3.31 -7.88 -10.86
C LEU A 142 -3.35 -6.62 -11.72
N MET A 143 -3.18 -6.76 -13.03
CA MET A 143 -3.19 -5.64 -13.95
C MET A 143 -4.02 -5.99 -15.19
N VAL A 144 -4.78 -5.03 -15.68
CA VAL A 144 -5.54 -5.15 -16.94
C VAL A 144 -5.06 -4.08 -17.91
N HIS A 145 -4.61 -4.50 -19.09
CA HIS A 145 -4.18 -3.58 -20.13
C HIS A 145 -5.38 -2.74 -20.63
N PRO A 146 -5.33 -1.39 -20.57
CA PRO A 146 -6.52 -0.53 -20.70
C PRO A 146 -7.15 -0.54 -22.10
N VAL A 147 -6.37 -0.82 -23.15
CA VAL A 147 -6.86 -0.91 -24.54
C VAL A 147 -7.26 -2.33 -24.95
N THR A 148 -6.47 -3.34 -24.58
CA THR A 148 -6.66 -4.72 -25.09
C THR A 148 -7.48 -5.61 -24.15
N GLY A 149 -7.65 -5.23 -22.88
CA GLY A 149 -8.23 -6.07 -21.84
C GLY A 149 -7.35 -7.24 -21.42
N GLN A 150 -6.11 -7.33 -21.92
CA GLN A 150 -5.19 -8.41 -21.55
C GLN A 150 -4.84 -8.30 -20.07
N MET A 151 -5.11 -9.38 -19.33
CA MET A 151 -4.81 -9.47 -17.90
C MET A 151 -3.39 -10.01 -17.65
N TYR A 152 -2.75 -9.46 -16.63
CA TYR A 152 -1.44 -9.85 -16.14
C TYR A 152 -1.49 -10.02 -14.62
N VAL A 153 -0.65 -10.90 -14.11
CA VAL A 153 -0.42 -11.11 -12.67
C VAL A 153 1.08 -11.01 -12.41
N VAL A 154 1.49 -10.51 -11.23
CA VAL A 154 2.90 -10.54 -10.82
C VAL A 154 3.05 -11.34 -9.54
N THR A 155 3.98 -12.29 -9.55
CA THR A 155 4.29 -13.09 -8.36
C THR A 155 5.19 -12.32 -7.41
N LYS A 156 4.99 -12.49 -6.09
CA LYS A 156 5.86 -11.93 -5.06
C LYS A 156 6.91 -12.96 -4.67
N ASP A 157 8.18 -12.59 -4.77
CA ASP A 157 9.30 -13.43 -4.36
C ASP A 157 10.43 -12.56 -3.80
N VAL A 158 11.22 -13.12 -2.89
CA VAL A 158 12.32 -12.42 -2.21
C VAL A 158 13.53 -12.17 -3.10
N VAL A 159 13.70 -12.95 -4.18
CA VAL A 159 14.77 -12.78 -5.17
C VAL A 159 14.27 -12.03 -6.38
N ASP A 160 13.31 -12.59 -7.11
CA ASP A 160 12.75 -12.00 -8.33
C ASP A 160 11.34 -12.57 -8.56
N GLY A 161 10.36 -11.69 -8.76
CA GLY A 161 9.02 -12.08 -9.20
C GLY A 161 8.95 -12.46 -10.68
N GLU A 162 7.76 -12.85 -11.14
CA GLU A 162 7.47 -13.12 -12.54
C GLU A 162 6.21 -12.37 -12.98
N VAL A 163 6.28 -11.72 -14.14
CA VAL A 163 5.10 -11.21 -14.82
C VAL A 163 4.48 -12.37 -15.60
N LEU A 164 3.26 -12.73 -15.24
CA LEU A 164 2.46 -13.77 -15.87
C LEU A 164 1.37 -13.14 -16.73
N ARG A 165 1.18 -13.65 -17.95
CA ARG A 165 0.12 -13.22 -18.87
C ARG A 165 -1.01 -14.25 -18.92
N GLY A 166 -2.25 -13.80 -18.71
CA GLY A 166 -3.44 -14.63 -18.82
C GLY A 166 -3.87 -14.90 -20.27
N PRO A 167 -4.90 -15.74 -20.50
CA PRO A 167 -5.50 -15.90 -21.81
C PRO A 167 -6.18 -14.58 -22.26
N ALA A 168 -6.39 -14.43 -23.57
CA ALA A 168 -7.04 -13.24 -24.13
C ALA A 168 -8.51 -13.08 -23.70
N THR A 169 -9.15 -14.16 -23.26
CA THR A 169 -10.52 -14.16 -22.74
C THR A 169 -10.59 -15.14 -21.59
N LEU A 170 -11.17 -14.71 -20.47
CA LEU A 170 -11.34 -15.57 -19.31
C LEU A 170 -12.51 -16.53 -19.50
N SER A 171 -12.28 -17.79 -19.16
CA SER A 171 -13.30 -18.83 -19.03
C SER A 171 -13.81 -18.90 -17.59
N SER A 172 -15.02 -19.42 -17.39
CA SER A 172 -15.55 -19.78 -16.07
C SER A 172 -14.98 -21.09 -15.53
N SER A 173 -14.32 -21.91 -16.36
CA SER A 173 -13.81 -23.24 -15.98
C SER A 173 -12.32 -23.29 -15.62
N GLY A 174 -11.58 -22.21 -15.85
CA GLY A 174 -10.15 -22.12 -15.53
C GLY A 174 -9.33 -21.36 -16.55
N ASN A 175 -8.32 -20.65 -16.05
CA ASN A 175 -7.47 -19.76 -16.84
C ASN A 175 -6.01 -19.95 -16.43
N VAL A 176 -5.16 -20.34 -17.36
CA VAL A 176 -3.74 -20.57 -17.08
C VAL A 176 -2.95 -19.33 -17.51
N PHE A 177 -2.26 -18.70 -16.56
CA PHE A 177 -1.34 -17.61 -16.86
C PHE A 177 0.06 -18.16 -17.08
N ALA A 178 0.80 -17.59 -18.02
CA ALA A 178 2.15 -18.05 -18.37
C ALA A 178 3.18 -16.94 -18.18
N PRO A 179 4.39 -17.26 -17.68
CA PRO A 179 5.44 -16.28 -17.48
C PRO A 179 5.88 -15.66 -18.80
N VAL A 180 6.03 -14.33 -18.81
CA VAL A 180 6.47 -13.54 -19.96
C VAL A 180 7.68 -12.67 -19.66
N ALA A 181 7.96 -12.37 -18.39
CA ALA A 181 9.13 -11.62 -17.95
C ALA A 181 9.43 -11.87 -16.46
N LYS A 182 10.61 -11.45 -16.02
CA LYS A 182 10.93 -11.28 -14.60
C LYS A 182 10.40 -9.94 -14.09
N ALA A 183 10.09 -9.89 -12.81
CA ALA A 183 9.74 -8.68 -12.08
C ALA A 183 10.75 -8.48 -10.94
N PRO A 184 10.91 -7.24 -10.42
CA PRO A 184 11.73 -6.99 -9.24
C PRO A 184 11.28 -7.82 -8.04
N ALA A 185 12.14 -7.89 -7.01
CA ALA A 185 11.79 -8.54 -5.76
C ALA A 185 10.65 -7.81 -5.03
N LEU A 186 9.86 -8.57 -4.27
CA LEU A 186 8.87 -8.08 -3.31
C LEU A 186 7.85 -7.11 -3.91
N ILE A 187 7.39 -7.35 -5.14
CA ILE A 187 6.31 -6.57 -5.73
C ILE A 187 5.02 -6.82 -4.93
N THR A 188 4.35 -5.75 -4.54
CA THR A 188 3.12 -5.76 -3.75
C THR A 188 1.90 -5.35 -4.57
N ASP A 189 2.05 -4.47 -5.57
CA ASP A 189 0.94 -4.07 -6.45
C ASP A 189 1.47 -3.45 -7.75
N GLY A 190 0.57 -3.18 -8.70
CA GLY A 190 0.90 -2.57 -9.98
C GLY A 190 -0.30 -2.13 -10.79
N ALA A 191 -0.09 -1.19 -11.69
CA ALA A 191 -1.13 -0.63 -12.54
C ALA A 191 -0.62 -0.29 -13.94
N PHE A 192 -1.51 -0.30 -14.94
CA PHE A 192 -1.20 0.22 -16.26
C PHE A 192 -1.39 1.73 -16.32
N PHE A 193 -0.51 2.41 -17.06
CA PHE A 193 -0.81 3.77 -17.53
C PHE A 193 -1.88 3.74 -18.62
N GLY A 194 -2.65 4.81 -18.74
CA GLY A 194 -3.74 4.92 -19.72
C GLY A 194 -3.30 4.79 -21.19
N ASP A 195 -2.00 4.92 -21.47
CA ASP A 195 -1.43 4.71 -22.81
C ASP A 195 -1.37 3.22 -23.23
N GLY A 196 -1.46 2.29 -22.26
CA GLY A 196 -1.27 0.85 -22.43
C GLY A 196 0.12 0.42 -22.90
N LYS A 197 1.06 1.37 -23.04
CA LYS A 197 2.44 1.10 -23.44
C LYS A 197 3.35 0.98 -22.24
N HIS A 198 2.90 1.45 -21.09
CA HIS A 198 3.64 1.37 -19.84
C HIS A 198 2.78 0.82 -18.71
N PHE A 199 3.45 0.15 -17.78
CA PHE A 199 2.88 -0.21 -16.49
C PHE A 199 3.88 0.10 -15.39
N ILE A 200 3.38 0.26 -14.17
CA ILE A 200 4.15 0.52 -12.97
C ILE A 200 3.94 -0.64 -12.01
N LEU A 201 5.03 -1.11 -11.41
CA LEU A 201 5.01 -2.10 -10.32
C LEU A 201 5.64 -1.45 -9.10
N ARG A 202 5.08 -1.69 -7.92
CA ARG A 202 5.68 -1.21 -6.68
C ARG A 202 6.12 -2.35 -5.77
N ASN A 203 7.14 -2.09 -4.98
CA ASN A 203 7.41 -2.80 -3.74
C ASN A 203 7.27 -1.82 -2.57
N TYR A 204 7.65 -2.24 -1.37
CA TYR A 204 7.54 -1.43 -0.14
C TYR A 204 8.22 -0.05 -0.17
N GLY A 205 9.21 0.21 -1.03
CA GLY A 205 9.95 1.48 -1.03
C GLY A 205 10.25 2.10 -2.39
N ALA A 206 9.93 1.42 -3.49
CA ALA A 206 10.18 1.90 -4.84
C ALA A 206 9.06 1.48 -5.80
N ALA A 207 8.88 2.27 -6.85
CA ALA A 207 8.07 1.91 -8.01
C ALA A 207 8.93 1.87 -9.28
N TYR A 208 8.62 0.91 -10.14
CA TYR A 208 9.38 0.57 -11.34
C TYR A 208 8.46 0.69 -12.54
N VAL A 209 8.85 1.51 -13.51
CA VAL A 209 8.08 1.71 -14.74
C VAL A 209 8.64 0.82 -15.83
N PHE A 210 7.78 0.11 -16.54
CA PHE A 210 8.14 -0.83 -17.60
C PHE A 210 7.46 -0.47 -18.91
N GLU A 211 8.13 -0.73 -20.02
CA GLU A 211 7.51 -0.75 -21.35
C GLU A 211 6.82 -2.10 -21.57
N THR A 212 5.51 -2.09 -21.85
CA THR A 212 4.67 -3.28 -22.02
C THR A 212 5.11 -4.20 -23.15
N SER A 213 5.59 -3.62 -24.26
CA SER A 213 5.93 -4.40 -25.46
C SER A 213 7.20 -5.23 -25.29
N SER A 214 8.19 -4.68 -24.59
CA SER A 214 9.51 -5.28 -24.40
C SER A 214 9.72 -5.87 -23.01
N MET A 215 8.82 -5.56 -22.06
CA MET A 215 8.93 -5.87 -20.64
C MET A 215 10.21 -5.33 -20.00
N LYS A 216 10.78 -4.26 -20.55
CA LYS A 216 11.99 -3.63 -20.01
C LYS A 216 11.63 -2.52 -19.06
N GLN A 217 12.33 -2.47 -17.94
CA GLN A 217 12.28 -1.34 -17.02
C GLN A 217 12.83 -0.09 -17.73
N VAL A 218 12.08 1.00 -17.67
CA VAL A 218 12.41 2.31 -18.24
C VAL A 218 12.54 3.40 -17.18
N GLY A 219 12.17 3.13 -15.92
CA GLY A 219 12.32 4.08 -14.83
C GLY A 219 12.23 3.42 -13.46
N VAL A 220 12.73 4.12 -12.45
CA VAL A 220 12.53 3.82 -11.03
C VAL A 220 12.20 5.11 -10.29
N ILE A 221 11.34 5.01 -9.29
CA ILE A 221 10.85 6.11 -8.47
C ILE A 221 10.98 5.65 -7.03
N ASP A 222 11.68 6.41 -6.20
CA ASP A 222 11.67 6.18 -4.75
C ASP A 222 10.29 6.57 -4.22
N LEU A 223 9.72 5.76 -3.32
CA LEU A 223 8.41 6.02 -2.74
C LEU A 223 8.53 6.66 -1.35
N PRO A 224 7.53 7.46 -0.92
CA PRO A 224 7.44 7.93 0.46
C PRO A 224 7.41 6.75 1.44
N VAL A 225 7.96 6.97 2.63
CA VAL A 225 7.89 5.96 3.70
C VAL A 225 6.43 5.81 4.15
N GLN A 226 5.91 4.59 4.04
CA GLN A 226 4.58 4.21 4.52
C GLN A 226 4.69 2.98 5.42
N THR A 227 3.78 2.86 6.40
CA THR A 227 3.62 1.62 7.16
C THR A 227 3.04 0.58 6.22
N GLN A 228 3.85 -0.43 5.83
CA GLN A 228 3.41 -1.46 4.88
C GLN A 228 2.69 -0.84 3.67
N GLY A 229 3.41 0.00 2.92
CA GLY A 229 2.88 0.50 1.66
C GLY A 229 2.74 -0.67 0.69
N GLU A 230 1.53 -0.91 0.18
CA GLU A 230 1.26 -2.06 -0.69
C GLU A 230 0.56 -1.69 -1.99
N GLY A 231 -0.50 -0.87 -1.95
CA GLY A 231 -1.29 -0.52 -3.13
C GLY A 231 -0.70 0.61 -3.99
N ILE A 232 -0.93 0.54 -5.31
CA ILE A 232 -0.61 1.59 -6.28
C ILE A 232 -1.68 1.69 -7.39
N ALA A 233 -2.18 2.91 -7.62
CA ALA A 233 -3.14 3.18 -8.69
C ALA A 233 -2.59 4.21 -9.68
N VAL A 234 -2.98 4.07 -10.94
CA VAL A 234 -2.89 5.15 -11.94
C VAL A 234 -4.29 5.68 -12.21
N THR A 235 -4.52 6.95 -11.96
CA THR A 235 -5.81 7.61 -12.19
C THR A 235 -6.10 7.78 -13.69
N PRO A 236 -7.35 8.08 -14.09
CA PRO A 236 -7.66 8.42 -15.48
C PRO A 236 -6.89 9.64 -16.03
N SER A 237 -6.50 10.59 -15.15
CA SER A 237 -5.64 11.73 -15.46
C SER A 237 -4.15 11.37 -15.58
N GLY A 238 -3.76 10.17 -15.16
CA GLY A 238 -2.38 9.67 -15.16
C GLY A 238 -1.57 10.02 -13.91
N GLU A 239 -2.22 10.47 -12.84
CA GLU A 239 -1.60 10.64 -11.53
C GLU A 239 -1.36 9.26 -10.89
N VAL A 240 -0.35 9.16 -10.04
CA VAL A 240 -0.03 7.92 -9.32
C VAL A 240 -0.35 8.09 -7.85
N TRP A 241 -1.26 7.25 -7.35
CA TRP A 241 -1.69 7.24 -5.96
C TRP A 241 -1.22 5.95 -5.26
N LEU A 242 -0.96 6.06 -3.96
CA LEU A 242 -0.43 4.99 -3.11
C LEU A 242 -1.34 4.81 -1.91
N SER A 243 -1.60 3.56 -1.52
CA SER A 243 -2.23 3.23 -0.24
C SER A 243 -1.29 2.40 0.64
N SER A 244 -1.66 2.28 1.91
CA SER A 244 -0.90 1.52 2.89
C SER A 244 -1.81 0.93 3.96
N GLU A 245 -1.30 -0.07 4.68
CA GLU A 245 -1.95 -0.56 5.87
C GLU A 245 -2.04 0.51 6.97
N GLY A 246 -2.92 0.26 7.93
CA GLY A 246 -3.19 1.10 9.08
C GLY A 246 -4.59 1.71 9.06
N VAL A 247 -5.26 1.66 10.21
CA VAL A 247 -6.53 2.38 10.41
C VAL A 247 -6.30 3.87 10.19
N ASN A 248 -7.17 4.49 9.39
CA ASN A 248 -7.06 5.89 8.99
C ASN A 248 -5.72 6.21 8.29
N SER A 249 -5.20 5.29 7.48
CA SER A 249 -4.06 5.57 6.61
C SER A 249 -4.41 6.61 5.54
N GLU A 250 -3.40 7.35 5.11
CA GLU A 250 -3.50 8.33 4.03
C GLU A 250 -3.30 7.66 2.68
N VAL A 251 -4.11 8.07 1.69
CA VAL A 251 -3.82 7.83 0.28
C VAL A 251 -2.99 8.99 -0.23
N LEU A 252 -1.79 8.68 -0.70
CA LEU A 252 -0.81 9.67 -1.14
C LEU A 252 -0.75 9.74 -2.65
N ARG A 253 -0.64 10.94 -3.20
CA ARG A 253 -0.24 11.20 -4.57
C ARG A 253 1.27 11.43 -4.63
N ILE A 254 1.92 10.86 -5.64
CA ILE A 254 3.32 11.16 -5.96
C ILE A 254 3.46 11.88 -7.29
N GLU A 255 4.53 12.67 -7.41
CA GLU A 255 4.93 13.25 -8.68
C GLU A 255 5.85 12.31 -9.45
N LEU A 256 5.55 12.11 -10.73
CA LEU A 256 6.46 11.39 -11.63
C LEU A 256 7.67 12.27 -11.99
N PRO A 257 8.90 11.72 -11.95
CA PRO A 257 10.06 12.37 -12.54
C PRO A 257 9.80 12.79 -13.99
N ALA A 258 10.34 13.94 -14.42
CA ALA A 258 10.03 14.56 -15.70
C ALA A 258 10.20 13.61 -16.91
N GLU A 259 11.27 12.81 -16.89
CA GLU A 259 11.58 11.84 -17.93
C GLU A 259 10.52 10.73 -18.00
N ILE A 260 10.08 10.23 -16.83
CA ILE A 260 9.03 9.20 -16.74
C ILE A 260 7.68 9.78 -17.17
N ALA A 261 7.29 10.94 -16.64
CA ALA A 261 6.05 11.62 -17.02
C ALA A 261 5.94 11.84 -18.53
N SER A 262 7.06 12.24 -19.16
CA SER A 262 7.14 12.42 -20.60
C SER A 262 7.02 11.09 -21.35
N ALA A 263 7.66 10.01 -20.86
CA ALA A 263 7.59 8.70 -21.47
C ALA A 263 6.18 8.10 -21.45
N VAL A 264 5.43 8.28 -20.35
CA VAL A 264 4.07 7.76 -20.17
C VAL A 264 2.96 8.69 -20.66
N GLY A 265 3.33 9.84 -21.24
CA GLY A 265 2.37 10.79 -21.82
C GLY A 265 1.51 11.55 -20.81
N VAL A 266 1.98 11.70 -19.57
CA VAL A 266 1.29 12.45 -18.51
C VAL A 266 1.70 13.93 -18.60
N ALA A 267 0.75 14.80 -18.95
CA ALA A 267 0.99 16.24 -18.98
C ALA A 267 1.14 16.78 -17.56
N ARG A 268 2.23 17.50 -17.28
CA ARG A 268 2.36 18.21 -16.00
C ARG A 268 1.27 19.28 -15.88
N GLY A 269 0.51 19.23 -14.78
CA GLY A 269 -0.16 20.42 -14.27
C GLY A 269 0.90 21.50 -14.03
N ALA A 270 0.60 22.75 -14.40
CA ALA A 270 1.53 23.86 -14.21
C ALA A 270 1.90 23.95 -12.72
N ALA A 271 3.20 23.89 -12.40
CA ALA A 271 3.69 24.14 -11.06
C ALA A 271 3.10 25.48 -10.56
N PRO A 272 2.61 25.56 -9.31
CA PRO A 272 2.17 26.83 -8.77
C PRO A 272 3.33 27.82 -8.85
N THR A 273 3.12 28.92 -9.57
CA THR A 273 4.05 30.05 -9.60
C THR A 273 4.31 30.45 -8.15
N PRO A 274 5.56 30.56 -7.68
CA PRO A 274 5.82 30.96 -6.30
C PRO A 274 5.22 32.35 -6.09
N VAL A 275 4.17 32.43 -5.26
CA VAL A 275 3.59 33.69 -4.84
C VAL A 275 4.66 34.38 -3.99
N PRO A 276 5.09 35.61 -4.31
CA PRO A 276 6.06 36.31 -3.50
C PRO A 276 5.51 36.50 -2.08
N SER A 277 6.25 35.98 -1.11
CA SER A 277 5.98 36.08 0.33
C SER A 277 5.84 37.55 0.73
N ALA A 278 4.64 37.98 1.10
CA ALA A 278 4.42 39.28 1.70
C ALA A 278 4.96 39.27 3.14
N SER A 279 5.98 40.09 3.39
CA SER A 279 6.50 40.36 4.74
C SER A 279 5.41 40.95 5.65
N PRO A 280 5.41 40.62 6.96
CA PRO A 280 4.39 41.09 7.89
C PRO A 280 4.58 42.57 8.21
N SER A 281 3.51 43.34 8.11
CA SER A 281 3.45 44.71 8.63
C SER A 281 2.90 44.70 10.07
N SER A 282 3.72 45.23 10.98
CA SER A 282 3.43 45.48 12.40
C SER A 282 2.50 46.67 12.62
N SER A 283 1.66 46.62 13.68
CA SER A 283 1.09 47.70 14.54
C SER A 283 -0.34 47.32 14.93
N SER A 284 -0.91 47.47 16.14
CA SER A 284 -0.53 47.89 17.50
C SER A 284 -1.76 47.69 18.41
N SER A 285 -1.56 47.40 19.70
CA SER A 285 -2.57 47.27 20.78
C SER A 285 -3.42 48.53 21.06
N PRO A 286 -4.47 48.42 21.93
CA PRO A 286 -4.27 48.81 23.34
C PRO A 286 -4.93 47.91 24.41
N SER A 287 -4.31 47.95 25.60
CA SER A 287 -4.76 47.75 27.02
C SER A 287 -6.21 48.19 27.32
N ASP A 288 -6.91 47.85 28.42
CA ASP A 288 -6.68 47.16 29.71
C ASP A 288 -8.06 46.88 30.36
N SER A 289 -8.09 46.05 31.43
CA SER A 289 -9.00 46.03 32.61
C SER A 289 -9.49 44.60 32.95
N GLU A 290 -8.86 43.89 33.88
CA GLU A 290 -8.97 43.95 35.37
C GLU A 290 -9.91 42.86 35.92
N SER A 291 -9.32 41.91 36.67
CA SER A 291 -10.00 40.83 37.42
C SER A 291 -10.57 41.35 38.76
N PRO A 292 -11.39 40.56 39.48
CA PRO A 292 -10.80 39.69 40.51
C PRO A 292 -11.51 38.34 40.76
N ILE A 293 -10.73 37.38 41.28
CA ILE A 293 -11.14 36.09 41.88
C ILE A 293 -11.36 36.31 43.40
N PRO A 294 -12.16 35.49 44.10
CA PRO A 294 -11.51 34.52 45.00
C PRO A 294 -12.21 33.16 45.15
N GLY A 295 -11.43 32.07 45.09
CA GLY A 295 -11.29 31.08 46.17
C GLY A 295 -12.36 29.99 46.38
N PRO A 296 -12.03 28.91 47.14
CA PRO A 296 -12.18 27.53 46.65
C PRO A 296 -13.11 26.65 47.49
N SER A 297 -13.52 25.50 46.94
CA SER A 297 -14.06 24.38 47.72
C SER A 297 -13.85 23.03 47.01
N SER A 298 -13.53 22.05 47.84
CA SER A 298 -13.06 20.69 47.59
C SER A 298 -14.18 19.65 47.70
N GLU A 299 -13.81 18.37 47.43
CA GLU A 299 -14.52 17.11 47.74
C GLU A 299 -15.62 16.67 46.74
N GLN A 300 -15.80 15.41 46.34
CA GLN A 300 -15.33 14.10 46.81
C GLN A 300 -15.62 13.05 45.71
N ASN A 301 -14.80 12.00 45.64
CA ASN A 301 -15.07 10.76 44.88
C ASN A 301 -15.99 9.83 45.72
N PRO A 302 -16.76 8.91 45.12
CA PRO A 302 -16.29 7.51 45.17
C PRO A 302 -16.66 6.61 43.96
N ALA A 303 -15.68 5.75 43.65
CA ALA A 303 -15.68 4.32 43.28
C ALA A 303 -16.92 3.62 42.68
N GLY A 304 -16.64 2.83 41.63
CA GLY A 304 -17.42 1.68 41.19
C GLY A 304 -16.85 1.04 39.91
N ASN A 305 -15.80 0.21 40.04
CA ASN A 305 -15.28 -0.68 38.99
C ASN A 305 -16.29 -1.78 38.66
N GLU A 306 -16.34 -2.25 37.40
CA GLU A 306 -16.08 -3.66 37.06
C GLU A 306 -15.47 -3.74 35.64
N ASP A 307 -14.23 -4.22 35.59
CA ASP A 307 -13.39 -4.51 34.43
C ASP A 307 -13.75 -5.86 33.81
N LEU A 308 -13.70 -5.98 32.47
CA LEU A 308 -13.38 -7.22 31.75
C LEU A 308 -12.63 -6.90 30.44
N ASP A 309 -11.40 -6.41 30.54
CA ASP A 309 -10.40 -6.45 29.47
C ASP A 309 -9.49 -7.67 29.67
N GLY A 310 -9.60 -8.65 28.78
CA GLY A 310 -8.59 -9.70 28.60
C GLY A 310 -7.65 -9.33 27.46
N PRO A 311 -6.33 -9.52 27.58
CA PRO A 311 -5.42 -9.11 26.52
C PRO A 311 -5.50 -10.09 25.33
N ALA A 312 -5.78 -9.56 24.14
CA ALA A 312 -5.67 -10.28 22.87
C ALA A 312 -4.19 -10.45 22.49
N VAL A 313 -3.51 -11.42 23.12
CA VAL A 313 -2.08 -11.70 22.89
C VAL A 313 -1.82 -12.64 21.69
N LEU A 314 -2.74 -12.74 20.73
CA LEU A 314 -2.65 -13.79 19.69
C LEU A 314 -2.18 -13.38 18.27
N PRO A 315 -2.13 -12.11 17.83
CA PRO A 315 -1.51 -11.78 16.53
C PRO A 315 0.03 -11.63 16.58
N TRP A 316 0.57 -11.21 17.73
CA TRP A 316 2.00 -10.87 17.86
C TRP A 316 2.96 -12.08 17.86
N LEU A 317 2.45 -13.29 18.12
CA LEU A 317 3.27 -14.50 18.12
C LEU A 317 3.62 -15.01 16.72
N LEU A 318 2.83 -14.67 15.69
CA LEU A 318 3.07 -15.12 14.31
C LEU A 318 4.05 -14.19 13.58
N GLY A 319 3.87 -12.87 13.67
CA GLY A 319 4.84 -11.90 13.13
C GLY A 319 6.21 -11.95 13.84
N GLY A 320 6.22 -12.16 15.16
CA GLY A 320 7.45 -12.33 15.94
C GLY A 320 8.24 -13.59 15.58
N LEU A 321 7.55 -14.70 15.26
CA LEU A 321 8.21 -15.95 14.87
C LEU A 321 8.84 -15.85 13.47
N ALA A 322 8.19 -15.16 12.53
CA ALA A 322 8.75 -14.90 11.20
C ALA A 322 10.04 -14.05 11.29
N ALA A 323 10.04 -13.01 12.13
CA ALA A 323 11.22 -12.17 12.35
C ALA A 323 12.40 -12.95 12.99
N VAL A 324 12.12 -13.86 13.93
CA VAL A 324 13.17 -14.69 14.57
C VAL A 324 13.76 -15.71 13.59
N ILE A 325 12.93 -16.28 12.70
CA ILE A 325 13.41 -17.22 11.66
C ILE A 325 14.29 -16.49 10.64
N ALA A 326 13.85 -15.32 10.16
CA ALA A 326 14.63 -14.49 9.24
C ALA A 326 15.99 -14.08 9.84
N PHE A 327 15.99 -13.68 11.12
CA PHE A 327 17.22 -13.31 11.83
C PHE A 327 18.16 -14.51 12.06
N GLY A 328 17.60 -15.70 12.34
CA GLY A 328 18.36 -16.94 12.50
C GLY A 328 19.05 -17.41 11.20
N VAL A 329 18.37 -17.27 10.06
CA VAL A 329 18.93 -17.59 8.73
C VAL A 329 20.05 -16.60 8.37
N LEU A 330 19.85 -15.32 8.63
CA LEU A 330 20.86 -14.27 8.38
C LEU A 330 22.15 -14.54 9.20
N ILE A 331 22.03 -14.80 10.51
CA ILE A 331 23.19 -15.11 11.37
C ILE A 331 23.92 -16.39 10.90
N ARG A 332 23.19 -17.39 10.41
CA ARG A 332 23.80 -18.62 9.91
C ARG A 332 24.55 -18.41 8.60
N SER A 333 24.10 -17.49 7.74
CA SER A 333 24.77 -17.15 6.48
C SER A 333 26.07 -16.34 6.68
N LEU A 334 26.19 -15.63 7.80
CA LEU A 334 27.32 -14.75 8.11
C LEU A 334 28.44 -15.44 8.90
N ARG A 335 28.31 -16.74 9.25
CA ARG A 335 29.40 -17.50 9.87
C ARG A 335 30.41 -17.95 8.81
N PRO A 336 31.70 -17.61 8.93
CA PRO A 336 32.74 -18.16 8.07
C PRO A 336 32.80 -19.68 8.26
N ARG A 337 33.00 -20.42 7.16
CA ARG A 337 33.24 -21.87 7.19
C ARG A 337 34.54 -22.22 7.87
#